data_AF-A0A7K9I4V2-F1
#
_entry.id   AF-A0A7K9I4V2-F1
#
_cell.length_a   1.000
_cell.length_b   1.000
_cell.length_c   1.000
_cell.angle_alpha   90.00
_cell.angle_beta   90.00
_cell.angle_gamma   90.00
#
_symmetry.space_group_name_H-M   'P 1'
#
loop_
_entity.id
_entity.type
_entity.pdbx_description
1 polymer ?
#
loop_
_entity_poly.entity_id
_entity_poly.type
_entity_poly.pdbx_seq_one_letter_code
_entity_poly.pdbx_strand_id
1 'polypeptide(L)'
;LITLWGILLFLRYRWRKMEEEEQAMYDMVKKIIAVVQDHYKEWERNLERYPYVGIYHVRDSLIPPQSRKKMKRIWERAVDFLASNESRIQTESHRVAGEDMLVWRWTQPSYLSDSEH
;
A
#
# COMPACT_ATOMS: atom_id res chain seq x y z
N LEU A 1 -1.72 33.49 -29.17
CA LEU A 1 -2.58 32.31 -29.43
C LEU A 1 -1.82 30.99 -29.27
N ILE A 2 -0.68 30.79 -29.96
CA ILE A 2 0.15 29.57 -29.83
C ILE A 2 0.69 29.37 -28.40
N THR A 3 1.11 30.45 -27.72
CA THR A 3 1.59 30.39 -26.33
C THR A 3 0.50 29.98 -25.34
N LEU A 4 -0.70 30.55 -25.47
CA LEU A 4 -1.87 30.17 -24.67
C LEU A 4 -2.27 28.71 -24.90
N TRP A 5 -2.18 28.24 -26.15
CA TRP A 5 -2.43 26.84 -26.49
C TRP A 5 -1.38 25.90 -25.87
N GLY A 6 -0.11 26.28 -25.90
CA GLY A 6 0.97 25.53 -25.24
C GLY A 6 0.80 25.44 -23.72
N ILE A 7 0.42 26.55 -23.06
CA ILE A 7 0.12 26.58 -21.63
C ILE A 7 -1.09 25.68 -21.31
N LEU A 8 -2.16 25.74 -22.11
CA LEU A 8 -3.35 24.92 -21.93
C LEU A 8 -3.04 23.42 -22.05
N LEU A 9 -2.25 23.04 -23.06
CA LEU A 9 -1.80 21.66 -23.26
C LEU A 9 -0.93 21.18 -22.09
N PHE A 10 0.00 22.02 -21.63
CA PHE A 10 0.86 21.69 -20.49
C PHE A 10 0.06 21.48 -19.21
N LEU A 11 -0.91 22.35 -18.91
CA LEU A 11 -1.80 22.22 -17.75
C LEU A 11 -2.63 20.95 -17.83
N ARG A 12 -3.22 20.63 -19.00
CA ARG A 12 -3.95 19.38 -19.19
C ARG A 12 -3.07 18.14 -19.01
N TYR A 13 -1.85 18.15 -19.55
CA TYR A 13 -0.90 17.06 -19.36
C TYR A 13 -0.54 16.87 -17.89
N ARG A 14 -0.28 17.97 -17.18
CA ARG A 14 0.01 17.96 -15.73
C ARG A 14 -1.16 17.41 -14.92
N TRP A 15 -2.39 17.84 -15.22
CA TRP A 15 -3.58 17.32 -14.54
C TRP A 15 -3.76 15.82 -14.75
N ARG A 16 -3.69 15.35 -16.00
CA ARG A 16 -3.79 13.93 -16.32
C ARG A 16 -2.73 13.11 -15.59
N LYS A 17 -1.48 13.59 -15.57
CA LYS A 17 -0.39 12.89 -14.88
C LYS A 17 -0.62 12.81 -13.37
N MET A 18 -1.19 13.85 -12.75
CA MET A 18 -1.52 13.84 -11.32
C MET A 18 -2.63 12.82 -11.02
N GLU A 19 -3.67 12.77 -11.86
CA GLU A 19 -4.78 11.83 -11.73
C GLU A 19 -4.32 10.37 -11.92
N GLU A 20 -3.45 10.11 -12.90
CA GLU A 20 -2.83 8.80 -13.10
C GLU A 20 -1.99 8.36 -11.88
N GLU A 21 -1.20 9.28 -11.31
CA GLU A 21 -0.41 8.98 -10.11
C GLU A 21 -1.26 8.79 -8.85
N GLU A 22 -2.35 9.54 -8.72
CA GLU A 22 -3.31 9.40 -7.61
C GLU A 22 -4.06 8.07 -7.71
N GLN A 23 -4.57 7.71 -8.89
CA GLN A 23 -5.21 6.42 -9.12
C GLN A 23 -4.24 5.26 -8.81
N ALA A 24 -2.99 5.35 -9.30
CA ALA A 24 -1.99 4.33 -9.03
C ALA A 24 -1.63 4.21 -7.54
N MET A 25 -1.72 5.31 -6.78
CA MET A 25 -1.53 5.32 -5.33
C MET A 25 -2.69 4.61 -4.62
N TYR A 26 -3.94 4.91 -4.95
CA TYR A 26 -5.09 4.19 -4.38
C TYR A 26 -5.09 2.72 -4.75
N ASP A 27 -4.73 2.37 -5.99
CA ASP A 27 -4.61 0.98 -6.41
C ASP A 27 -3.50 0.25 -5.64
N MET A 28 -2.39 0.94 -5.33
CA MET A 28 -1.33 0.40 -4.47
C MET A 28 -1.82 0.18 -3.04
N VAL A 29 -2.54 1.14 -2.46
CA VAL A 29 -3.15 1.04 -1.12
C VAL A 29 -4.06 -0.18 -1.05
N LYS A 30 -4.97 -0.37 -2.02
CA LYS A 30 -5.86 -1.54 -2.10
C LYS A 30 -5.09 -2.85 -2.14
N LYS A 31 -4.01 -2.91 -2.92
CA LYS A 31 -3.15 -4.10 -3.01
C LYS A 31 -2.44 -4.41 -1.69
N ILE A 32 -1.93 -3.39 -1.01
CA ILE A 32 -1.31 -3.55 0.32
C ILE A 32 -2.35 -4.10 1.30
N ILE A 33 -3.53 -3.50 1.36
CA ILE A 33 -4.63 -3.96 2.23
C ILE A 33 -4.97 -5.42 1.95
N ALA A 34 -5.11 -5.79 0.68
CA ALA A 34 -5.41 -7.16 0.29
C ALA A 34 -4.35 -8.16 0.78
N VAL A 35 -3.05 -7.86 0.60
CA VAL A 35 -1.96 -8.74 1.06
C VAL A 35 -1.96 -8.88 2.60
N VAL A 36 -2.10 -7.77 3.33
CA VAL A 36 -2.09 -7.79 4.80
C VAL A 36 -3.32 -8.53 5.34
N GLN A 37 -4.49 -8.32 4.74
CA GLN A 37 -5.72 -8.99 5.13
C GLN A 37 -5.69 -10.49 4.81
N ASP A 38 -5.12 -10.89 3.66
CA ASP A 38 -4.97 -12.29 3.27
C ASP A 38 -4.03 -13.03 4.22
N HIS A 39 -2.87 -12.46 4.54
CA HIS A 39 -1.95 -12.98 5.55
C HIS A 39 -2.65 -13.17 6.91
N TYR A 40 -3.47 -12.19 7.32
CA TYR A 40 -4.23 -12.30 8.55
C TYR A 40 -5.24 -13.46 8.53
N LYS A 41 -5.94 -13.68 7.41
CA LYS A 41 -6.86 -14.82 7.23
C LYS A 41 -6.13 -16.16 7.24
N GLU A 42 -4.93 -16.23 6.67
CA GLU A 42 -4.07 -17.43 6.72
C GLU A 42 -3.59 -17.73 8.14
N TRP A 43 -3.24 -16.69 8.90
CA TRP A 43 -2.93 -16.81 10.32
C TRP A 43 -4.13 -17.31 11.14
N GLU A 44 -5.34 -16.77 10.92
CA GLU A 44 -6.56 -17.24 11.61
C GLU A 44 -6.85 -18.73 11.34
N ARG A 45 -6.44 -19.23 10.17
CA ARG A 45 -6.54 -20.66 9.78
C ARG A 45 -5.40 -21.53 10.33
N ASN A 46 -4.51 -20.97 11.15
CA ASN A 46 -3.30 -21.61 11.66
C ASN A 46 -2.30 -22.05 10.56
N LEU A 47 -2.33 -21.42 9.39
CA LEU A 47 -1.36 -21.66 8.31
C LEU A 47 -0.09 -20.83 8.49
N GLU A 48 -0.24 -19.63 9.06
CA GLU A 48 0.85 -18.72 9.36
C GLU A 48 1.17 -18.66 10.85
N ARG A 49 2.45 -18.43 11.17
CA ARG A 49 2.92 -18.46 12.57
C ARG A 49 2.58 -17.18 13.34
N TYR A 50 2.52 -16.05 12.66
CA TYR A 50 2.42 -14.73 13.30
C TYR A 50 1.33 -13.87 12.64
N PRO A 51 0.60 -13.05 13.41
CA PRO A 51 -0.48 -12.17 12.93
C PRO A 51 0.03 -10.86 12.28
N TYR A 52 1.27 -10.84 11.78
CA TYR A 52 1.89 -9.65 11.20
C TYR A 52 2.77 -10.02 10.01
N VAL A 53 2.96 -9.07 9.09
CA VAL A 53 3.77 -9.24 7.88
C VAL A 53 4.79 -8.11 7.75
N GLY A 54 6.01 -8.42 7.32
CA GLY A 54 7.06 -7.42 7.14
C GLY A 54 6.75 -6.46 5.99
N ILE A 55 6.93 -5.15 6.19
CA ILE A 55 6.65 -4.12 5.15
C ILE A 55 7.47 -4.39 3.89
N TYR A 56 8.73 -4.80 4.03
CA TYR A 56 9.57 -5.15 2.90
C TYR A 56 9.10 -6.39 2.16
N HIS A 57 8.54 -7.38 2.86
CA HIS A 57 7.97 -8.57 2.24
C HIS A 57 6.76 -8.20 1.37
N VAL A 58 5.84 -7.38 1.90
CA VAL A 58 4.68 -6.89 1.14
C VAL A 58 5.11 -6.07 -0.08
N ARG A 59 6.11 -5.20 0.06
CA ARG A 59 6.63 -4.44 -1.09
C ARG A 59 7.15 -5.38 -2.18
N ASP A 60 7.89 -6.41 -1.78
CA ASP A 60 8.59 -7.29 -2.69
C ASP A 60 7.63 -8.28 -3.38
N SER A 61 6.50 -8.61 -2.76
CA SER A 61 5.41 -9.37 -3.40
C SER A 61 4.61 -8.51 -4.40
N LEU A 62 4.41 -7.22 -4.10
CA LEU A 62 3.64 -6.31 -4.95
C LEU A 62 4.44 -5.65 -6.08
N ILE A 63 5.74 -5.43 -5.88
CA ILE A 63 6.59 -4.64 -6.78
C ILE A 63 7.79 -5.49 -7.23
N PRO A 64 7.78 -5.99 -8.47
CA PRO A 64 8.90 -6.76 -8.99
C PRO A 64 10.17 -5.89 -9.09
N PRO A 65 11.38 -6.49 -8.98
CA PRO A 65 12.64 -5.74 -8.93
C PRO A 65 12.83 -4.72 -10.06
N GLN A 66 12.36 -5.04 -11.27
CA GLN A 66 12.49 -4.20 -12.46
C GLN A 66 11.69 -2.90 -12.37
N SER A 67 10.56 -2.90 -11.65
CA SER A 67 9.67 -1.73 -11.55
C SER A 67 9.89 -0.89 -10.28
N ARG A 68 10.75 -1.33 -9.34
CA ARG A 68 11.00 -0.66 -8.06
C ARG A 68 11.33 0.83 -8.19
N LYS A 69 12.21 1.21 -9.12
CA LYS A 69 12.58 2.62 -9.32
C LYS A 69 11.39 3.48 -9.74
N LYS A 70 10.53 2.96 -10.63
CA LYS A 70 9.35 3.65 -11.15
C LYS A 70 8.25 3.74 -10.09
N MET A 71 8.06 2.67 -9.32
CA MET A 71 6.99 2.56 -8.33
C MET A 71 7.34 3.17 -6.97
N LYS A 72 8.61 3.50 -6.71
CA LYS A 72 9.09 4.02 -5.41
C LYS A 72 8.22 5.15 -4.87
N ARG A 73 7.97 6.19 -5.67
CA ARG A 73 7.17 7.34 -5.26
C ARG A 73 5.71 6.97 -4.95
N ILE A 74 5.14 6.03 -5.71
CA ILE A 74 3.77 5.58 -5.53
C ILE A 74 3.66 4.75 -4.24
N TRP A 75 4.65 3.87 -4.01
CA TRP A 75 4.79 3.09 -2.79
C TRP A 75 4.90 3.98 -1.54
N GLU A 76 5.80 4.96 -1.54
CA GLU A 76 5.99 5.88 -0.42
C GLU A 76 4.69 6.65 -0.11
N ARG A 77 4.05 7.23 -1.14
CA ARG A 77 2.75 7.91 -0.97
C ARG A 77 1.66 6.99 -0.44
N ALA A 78 1.62 5.73 -0.89
CA ALA A 78 0.64 4.76 -0.44
C ALA A 78 0.87 4.37 1.04
N VAL A 79 2.12 4.18 1.45
CA VAL A 79 2.47 3.89 2.86
C VAL A 79 2.12 5.07 3.75
N ASP A 80 2.44 6.30 3.34
CA ASP A 80 2.08 7.52 4.09
C ASP A 80 0.56 7.68 4.20
N PHE A 81 -0.17 7.41 3.11
CA PHE A 81 -1.63 7.44 3.09
C PHE A 81 -2.22 6.40 4.04
N LEU A 82 -1.73 5.16 4.01
CA LEU A 82 -2.14 4.09 4.92
C LEU A 82 -1.93 4.50 6.37
N ALA A 83 -0.75 4.97 6.73
CA ALA A 83 -0.43 5.38 8.10
C ALA A 83 -1.33 6.51 8.61
N SER A 84 -1.83 7.37 7.71
CA SER A 84 -2.66 8.53 8.08
C SER A 84 -4.17 8.25 8.03
N ASN A 85 -4.63 7.29 7.22
CA ASN A 85 -6.05 7.12 6.89
C ASN A 85 -6.61 5.71 7.12
N GLU A 86 -5.77 4.68 7.20
CA GLU A 86 -6.21 3.28 7.31
C GLU A 86 -6.00 2.75 8.73
N SER A 87 -7.05 2.78 9.55
CA SER A 87 -7.01 2.33 10.95
C SER A 87 -6.93 0.80 11.10
N ARG A 88 -7.24 0.05 10.03
CA ARG A 88 -7.22 -1.42 10.04
C ARG A 88 -5.82 -2.01 10.03
N ILE A 89 -4.82 -1.21 9.65
CA ILE A 89 -3.42 -1.64 9.56
C ILE A 89 -2.59 -0.83 10.54
N GLN A 90 -2.01 -1.51 11.52
CA GLN A 90 -1.07 -0.92 12.45
C GLN A 90 0.37 -1.17 11.99
N THR A 91 1.20 -0.13 12.01
CA THR A 91 2.64 -0.24 11.79
C THR A 91 3.33 -0.46 13.14
N GLU A 92 4.04 -1.57 13.28
CA GLU A 92 4.76 -1.94 14.50
C GLU A 92 6.25 -2.20 14.19
N SER A 93 7.12 -2.02 15.18
CA SER A 93 8.53 -2.46 15.10
C SER A 93 8.71 -3.74 15.90
N HIS A 94 9.22 -4.79 15.26
CA HIS A 94 9.46 -6.10 15.87
C HIS A 94 10.91 -6.50 15.72
N ARG A 95 11.49 -7.03 16.80
CA ARG A 95 12.86 -7.52 16.76
C ARG A 95 12.89 -8.97 16.28
N VAL A 96 13.26 -9.18 15.02
CA VAL A 96 13.36 -10.50 14.39
C VAL A 96 14.83 -10.83 14.15
N ALA A 97 15.28 -11.97 14.67
CA ALA A 97 16.68 -12.41 14.59
C ALA A 97 17.72 -11.37 15.08
N GLY A 98 17.32 -10.50 16.01
CA GLY A 98 18.17 -9.45 16.59
C GLY A 98 18.10 -8.10 15.88
N GLU A 99 17.44 -8.00 14.72
CA GLU A 99 17.23 -6.77 13.94
C GLU A 99 15.80 -6.23 14.11
N ASP A 100 15.65 -4.91 14.20
CA ASP A 100 14.34 -4.26 14.26
C ASP A 100 13.74 -4.18 12.86
N MET A 101 12.58 -4.82 12.66
CA MET A 101 11.85 -4.88 11.41
C MET A 101 10.50 -4.19 11.56
N LEU A 102 10.19 -3.30 10.60
CA LEU A 102 8.86 -2.73 10.50
C LEU A 102 7.89 -3.75 9.90
N VAL A 103 6.78 -3.95 10.60
CA VAL A 103 5.72 -4.89 10.21
C VAL A 103 4.37 -4.19 10.18
N TRP A 104 3.47 -4.75 9.40
CA TRP A 104 2.05 -4.41 9.40
C TRP A 104 1.25 -5.52 10.06
N ARG A 105 0.34 -5.09 10.93
CA ARG A 105 -0.60 -5.96 11.64
C ARG A 105 -2.03 -5.53 11.34
N TRP A 106 -2.88 -6.49 11.03
CA TRP A 106 -4.31 -6.25 10.88
C TRP A 106 -4.97 -6.14 12.25
N THR A 107 -5.77 -5.09 12.48
CA THR A 107 -6.36 -4.78 13.79
C THR A 107 -7.83 -5.17 13.90
N GLN A 108 -8.54 -5.32 12.78
CA GLN A 108 -9.97 -5.63 12.77
C GLN A 108 -10.23 -7.14 12.64
N PRO A 109 -11.08 -7.74 13.50
CA PRO A 109 -11.48 -9.12 13.33
C PRO A 109 -12.16 -9.38 11.98
N SER A 110 -11.90 -10.54 11.38
CA SER A 110 -12.47 -10.92 10.07
C SER A 110 -14.00 -10.98 10.07
N TYR A 111 -14.64 -11.35 11.19
CA TYR A 111 -16.10 -11.44 11.32
C TYR A 111 -16.83 -10.09 11.25
N LEU A 112 -16.15 -8.97 11.50
CA LEU A 112 -16.73 -7.63 11.33
C LEU A 112 -16.68 -7.17 9.86
N SER A 113 -15.85 -7.82 9.04
CA SER A 113 -15.73 -7.50 7.61
C SER A 113 -16.80 -8.18 6.75
N ASP A 114 -17.42 -9.27 7.23
CA ASP A 114 -18.42 -10.04 6.48
C ASP A 114 -19.86 -9.52 6.67
N SER A 115 -20.07 -8.54 7.56
CA SER A 115 -21.40 -8.00 7.87
C SER A 115 -21.88 -6.86 6.95
N GLU A 116 -21.13 -6.50 5.91
CA GLU A 116 -21.48 -5.44 4.94
C GLU A 116 -21.77 -5.97 3.51
N HIS A 117 -22.29 -7.20 3.39
CA HIS A 117 -22.76 -7.76 2.12
C HIS A 117 -24.28 -7.98 2.08
#